data_AF-A0A7S3VBA1-F1
#
_entry.id   AF-A0A7S3VBA1-F1
#
_cell.length_a   1.000
_cell.length_b   1.000
_cell.length_c   1.000
_cell.angle_alpha   90.00
_cell.angle_beta   90.00
_cell.angle_gamma   90.00
#
_symmetry.space_group_name_H-M   'P 1'
#
loop_
_entity.id
_entity.type
_entity.pdbx_description
1 polymer ?
#
loop_
_entity_poly.entity_id
_entity_poly.type
_entity_poly.pdbx_seq_one_letter_code
_entity_poly.pdbx_strand_id
1 'polypeptide(L)'
;MKLPPSYSLAKAISSSILLFFLSCITLPSTIHAEKNSVEVGTEVCVVGYIMDVYCIERGTLLDNSSVKTLSPDGPIKHSVHCLVDVGRCNSSPYEVLIKVENTTDWGRAWRVDNNELILEHSRALGSCTTCSKTPANVLKSGYRATIQGTVKNLGSGDTPALISVSSVDDYEDFDTICDGKQFEVPNMVVANAGAAGTMQNLFLLHGSLMLIGWGILLPSGAIVAKFSKHRENSFWYKVHRVVQPIGLLVAIIGWIIALMNFRALNAKNDPGLSYPHAMCGMVTMVIGIIQPVNALLRPHKVDSEPTTTLRMAWELLHKGLGWIAIILAAVTIWMGTTLLPIMKDQRVFQVCYAIAILGIISLVAFFHAEGQKIAYQQASKDSTTDQNQDVERDAVGK
;
A
#
# COMPACT_ATOMS: atom_id res chain seq x y z
N MET A 1 -25.34 -80.99 16.89
CA MET A 1 -25.74 -82.26 16.24
C MET A 1 -26.13 -81.96 14.77
N LYS A 2 -26.41 -82.97 13.94
CA LYS A 2 -26.47 -82.89 12.46
C LYS A 2 -27.45 -81.84 11.85
N LEU A 3 -27.10 -81.36 10.65
CA LEU A 3 -27.95 -80.73 9.61
C LEU A 3 -28.66 -81.80 8.73
N PRO A 4 -29.53 -81.44 7.75
CA PRO A 4 -30.38 -80.24 7.59
C PRO A 4 -31.86 -80.69 7.83
N PRO A 5 -32.86 -80.81 6.91
CA PRO A 5 -33.17 -80.26 5.55
C PRO A 5 -34.22 -79.10 5.64
N SER A 6 -34.92 -78.56 4.62
CA SER A 6 -35.07 -78.85 3.16
C SER A 6 -35.53 -77.61 2.35
N TYR A 7 -35.54 -77.74 1.02
CA TYR A 7 -36.17 -76.88 -0.02
C TYR A 7 -37.74 -76.97 0.00
N SER A 8 -38.57 -76.24 -0.78
CA SER A 8 -38.36 -75.39 -1.98
C SER A 8 -39.54 -74.44 -2.32
N LEU A 9 -39.27 -73.42 -3.16
CA LEU A 9 -40.14 -72.71 -4.16
C LEU A 9 -41.56 -72.18 -3.82
N ALA A 10 -41.66 -70.84 -3.81
CA ALA A 10 -42.40 -70.01 -4.78
C ALA A 10 -43.88 -70.30 -5.17
N LYS A 11 -44.78 -69.46 -4.63
CA LYS A 11 -45.90 -68.74 -5.30
C LYS A 11 -46.26 -67.57 -4.35
N ALA A 12 -46.15 -66.28 -4.67
CA ALA A 12 -46.71 -65.50 -5.79
C ALA A 12 -48.24 -65.41 -5.77
N ILE A 13 -48.80 -64.30 -5.25
CA ILE A 13 -49.68 -63.34 -5.96
C ILE A 13 -50.29 -62.28 -5.00
N SER A 14 -49.94 -61.00 -5.25
CA SER A 14 -50.66 -59.73 -5.00
C SER A 14 -51.21 -59.30 -3.61
N SER A 15 -51.41 -57.98 -3.51
CA SER A 15 -52.36 -57.27 -2.62
C SER A 15 -52.08 -57.20 -1.10
N SER A 16 -51.07 -56.40 -0.71
CA SER A 16 -51.03 -55.76 0.63
C SER A 16 -50.02 -54.59 0.77
N ILE A 17 -49.81 -53.78 -0.28
CA ILE A 17 -48.91 -52.59 -0.23
C ILE A 17 -49.64 -51.34 -0.76
N LEU A 18 -50.62 -50.83 0.00
CA LEU A 18 -51.26 -49.53 -0.26
C LEU A 18 -51.99 -48.93 0.96
N LEU A 19 -51.39 -48.95 2.17
CA LEU A 19 -52.04 -48.35 3.36
C LEU A 19 -51.10 -47.74 4.42
N PHE A 20 -49.82 -47.54 4.11
CA PHE A 20 -48.87 -46.82 4.98
C PHE A 20 -47.89 -46.01 4.12
N PHE A 21 -48.28 -44.79 3.73
CA PHE A 21 -47.42 -43.63 3.44
C PHE A 21 -48.30 -42.43 2.99
N LEU A 22 -49.11 -41.90 3.91
CA LEU A 22 -49.83 -40.63 3.70
C LEU A 22 -49.78 -39.75 4.97
N SER A 23 -48.58 -39.60 5.53
CA SER A 23 -48.28 -38.49 6.43
C SER A 23 -47.74 -37.35 5.57
N CYS A 24 -48.46 -36.23 5.55
CA CYS A 24 -48.07 -35.06 4.75
C CYS A 24 -46.85 -34.38 5.37
N ILE A 25 -45.64 -34.77 4.94
CA ILE A 25 -44.45 -33.93 5.10
C ILE A 25 -44.55 -32.80 4.08
N THR A 26 -45.30 -31.75 4.42
CA THR A 26 -45.22 -30.46 3.74
C THR A 26 -43.88 -29.82 4.07
N LEU A 27 -42.82 -30.25 3.37
CA LEU A 27 -41.60 -29.46 3.26
C LEU A 27 -42.02 -28.09 2.71
N PRO A 28 -41.64 -26.97 3.38
CA PRO A 28 -41.84 -25.67 2.77
C PRO A 28 -40.92 -25.58 1.56
N SER A 29 -41.50 -25.67 0.36
CA SER A 29 -40.77 -25.40 -0.88
C SER A 29 -40.25 -23.97 -0.82
N THR A 30 -38.95 -23.80 -0.57
CA THR A 30 -38.29 -22.50 -0.64
C THR A 30 -38.35 -22.04 -2.09
N ILE A 31 -39.25 -21.09 -2.37
CA ILE A 31 -39.33 -20.42 -3.67
C ILE A 31 -38.05 -19.60 -3.81
N HIS A 32 -37.02 -20.20 -4.39
CA HIS A 32 -35.90 -19.46 -4.92
C HIS A 32 -36.44 -18.62 -6.08
N ALA A 33 -36.27 -17.30 -6.00
CA ALA A 33 -36.58 -16.44 -7.13
C ALA A 33 -35.69 -16.84 -8.31
N GLU A 34 -36.30 -17.18 -9.44
CA GLU A 34 -35.61 -17.51 -10.67
C GLU A 34 -34.93 -16.24 -11.19
N LYS A 35 -33.60 -16.23 -11.17
CA LYS A 35 -32.80 -15.08 -11.60
C LYS A 35 -32.57 -15.17 -13.09
N ASN A 36 -32.68 -14.04 -13.78
CA ASN A 36 -32.41 -13.97 -15.21
C ASN A 36 -30.91 -14.19 -15.48
N SER A 37 -30.58 -15.12 -16.37
CA SER A 37 -29.22 -15.36 -16.85
C SER A 37 -28.66 -14.13 -17.58
N VAL A 38 -27.34 -13.95 -17.57
CA VAL A 38 -26.68 -12.74 -18.08
C VAL A 38 -25.60 -13.06 -19.11
N GLU A 39 -25.67 -12.38 -20.25
CA GLU A 39 -24.66 -12.43 -21.33
C GLU A 39 -24.12 -11.01 -21.64
N VAL A 40 -23.13 -10.92 -22.53
CA VAL A 40 -22.64 -9.61 -23.02
C VAL A 40 -23.67 -9.03 -23.98
N GLY A 41 -24.12 -7.80 -23.70
CA GLY A 41 -25.23 -7.15 -24.40
C GLY A 41 -26.57 -7.23 -23.67
N THR A 42 -26.70 -8.02 -22.60
CA THR A 42 -27.90 -8.01 -21.74
C THR A 42 -28.05 -6.65 -21.07
N GLU A 43 -29.26 -6.08 -21.13
CA GLU A 43 -29.67 -4.96 -20.28
C GLU A 43 -30.05 -5.50 -18.91
N VAL A 44 -29.40 -4.97 -17.87
CA VAL A 44 -29.58 -5.42 -16.48
C VAL A 44 -30.01 -4.25 -15.60
N CYS A 45 -30.77 -4.58 -14.55
CA CYS A 45 -31.27 -3.65 -13.56
C CYS A 45 -30.88 -4.19 -12.18
N VAL A 46 -30.00 -3.48 -11.47
CA VAL A 46 -29.28 -4.02 -10.29
C VAL A 46 -29.32 -3.03 -9.13
N VAL A 47 -29.41 -3.53 -7.90
CA VAL A 47 -29.43 -2.72 -6.69
C VAL A 47 -28.38 -3.24 -5.70
N GLY A 48 -27.70 -2.32 -5.02
CA GLY A 48 -26.66 -2.64 -4.04
C GLY A 48 -26.09 -1.40 -3.36
N TYR A 49 -25.12 -1.59 -2.47
CA TYR A 49 -24.30 -0.48 -1.98
C TYR A 49 -23.26 -0.11 -3.03
N ILE A 50 -22.92 1.17 -3.16
CA ILE A 50 -21.81 1.60 -4.01
C ILE A 50 -20.58 1.88 -3.16
N MET A 51 -19.43 1.37 -3.60
CA MET A 51 -18.12 1.68 -3.02
C MET A 51 -17.09 1.89 -4.12
N ASP A 52 -16.11 2.75 -3.84
CA ASP A 52 -14.99 3.00 -4.72
C ASP A 52 -13.93 1.89 -4.62
N VAL A 53 -13.31 1.54 -5.74
CA VAL A 53 -12.28 0.50 -5.82
C VAL A 53 -11.07 0.81 -4.92
N TYR A 54 -10.73 2.09 -4.72
CA TYR A 54 -9.64 2.47 -3.80
C TYR A 54 -9.91 2.05 -2.35
N CYS A 55 -11.12 2.28 -1.82
CA CYS A 55 -11.54 1.73 -0.54
C CYS A 55 -11.55 0.19 -0.56
N ILE A 56 -12.13 -0.44 -1.58
CA ILE A 56 -12.22 -1.91 -1.69
C ILE A 56 -10.82 -2.56 -1.63
N GLU A 57 -9.87 -2.10 -2.45
CA GLU A 57 -8.48 -2.60 -2.50
C GLU A 57 -7.71 -2.32 -1.21
N ARG A 58 -7.99 -1.20 -0.53
CA ARG A 58 -7.45 -0.87 0.80
C ARG A 58 -7.99 -1.81 1.90
N GLY A 59 -9.08 -2.54 1.65
CA GLY A 59 -9.70 -3.49 2.58
C GLY A 59 -10.34 -2.89 3.83
N THR A 60 -10.20 -1.58 4.03
CA THR A 60 -10.78 -0.78 5.11
C THR A 60 -11.22 0.58 4.58
N LEU A 61 -12.25 1.18 5.18
CA LEU A 61 -12.82 2.47 4.73
C LEU A 61 -11.81 3.61 4.96
N LEU A 62 -11.63 4.50 3.98
CA LEU A 62 -10.60 5.56 4.06
C LEU A 62 -10.83 6.51 5.25
N ASP A 63 -12.08 6.95 5.43
CA ASP A 63 -12.57 7.74 6.55
C ASP A 63 -12.57 6.97 7.89
N ASN A 64 -12.79 5.65 7.87
CA ASN A 64 -12.90 4.81 9.06
C ASN A 64 -12.07 3.51 8.94
N SER A 65 -10.74 3.65 9.11
CA SER A 65 -9.78 2.53 9.02
C SER A 65 -10.00 1.35 9.99
N SER A 66 -10.89 1.49 10.96
CA SER A 66 -11.29 0.40 11.88
C SER A 66 -12.32 -0.56 11.27
N VAL A 67 -12.97 -0.18 10.17
CA VAL A 67 -14.04 -0.94 9.52
C VAL A 67 -13.51 -1.54 8.21
N LYS A 68 -13.68 -2.86 8.04
CA LYS A 68 -13.34 -3.56 6.79
C LYS A 68 -14.39 -3.29 5.72
N THR A 69 -13.96 -3.07 4.48
CA THR A 69 -14.82 -2.62 3.37
C THR A 69 -15.90 -3.60 2.97
N LEU A 70 -15.60 -4.90 2.96
CA LEU A 70 -16.53 -5.96 2.55
C LEU A 70 -17.15 -6.74 3.73
N SER A 71 -16.85 -6.35 4.98
CA SER A 71 -17.53 -6.89 6.17
C SER A 71 -18.94 -6.31 6.34
N PRO A 72 -19.80 -6.79 7.25
CA PRO A 72 -21.23 -6.44 7.29
C PRO A 72 -21.46 -4.94 7.47
N ASP A 73 -20.61 -4.32 8.29
CA ASP A 73 -20.54 -2.88 8.60
C ASP A 73 -20.01 -2.02 7.44
N GLY A 74 -19.24 -2.61 6.51
CA GLY A 74 -18.36 -1.89 5.60
C GLY A 74 -19.07 -0.91 4.70
N PRO A 75 -19.97 -1.37 3.82
CA PRO A 75 -20.68 -0.47 2.93
C PRO A 75 -21.62 0.47 3.70
N ILE A 76 -22.21 0.01 4.81
CA ILE A 76 -23.10 0.80 5.68
C ILE A 76 -22.39 2.04 6.26
N LYS A 77 -21.12 1.89 6.66
CA LYS A 77 -20.33 2.93 7.32
C LYS A 77 -19.47 3.77 6.36
N HIS A 78 -19.43 3.43 5.07
CA HIS A 78 -18.74 4.22 4.05
C HIS A 78 -19.46 5.57 3.86
N SER A 79 -18.80 6.70 4.18
CA SER A 79 -19.48 8.00 4.09
C SER A 79 -19.65 8.49 2.65
N VAL A 80 -20.71 9.26 2.41
CA VAL A 80 -20.94 9.86 1.08
C VAL A 80 -19.86 10.91 0.77
N HIS A 81 -19.35 11.62 1.79
CA HIS A 81 -18.17 12.49 1.65
C HIS A 81 -16.94 11.71 1.13
N CYS A 82 -16.64 10.55 1.71
CA CYS A 82 -15.57 9.68 1.24
C CYS A 82 -15.79 9.26 -0.22
N LEU A 83 -17.00 8.83 -0.57
CA LEU A 83 -17.35 8.45 -1.94
C LEU A 83 -17.17 9.63 -2.93
N VAL A 84 -17.72 10.81 -2.67
CA VAL A 84 -17.94 11.84 -3.71
C VAL A 84 -17.00 13.06 -3.67
N ASP A 85 -16.48 13.45 -2.50
CA ASP A 85 -15.58 14.60 -2.38
C ASP A 85 -14.10 14.16 -2.42
N VAL A 86 -13.76 13.00 -1.84
CA VAL A 86 -12.35 12.61 -1.67
C VAL A 86 -11.74 12.15 -3.00
N GLY A 87 -10.79 12.94 -3.50
CA GLY A 87 -10.22 12.84 -4.85
C GLY A 87 -9.60 11.50 -5.27
N ARG A 88 -9.35 10.57 -4.35
CA ARG A 88 -8.84 9.20 -4.65
C ARG A 88 -9.96 8.17 -4.78
N CYS A 89 -11.04 8.38 -4.05
CA CYS A 89 -12.21 7.51 -4.06
C CYS A 89 -13.02 7.80 -5.33
N ASN A 90 -13.45 9.06 -5.52
CA ASN A 90 -14.25 9.46 -6.69
C ASN A 90 -13.56 9.30 -8.05
N SER A 91 -12.22 9.25 -8.10
CA SER A 91 -11.43 9.01 -9.32
C SER A 91 -11.00 7.55 -9.54
N SER A 92 -11.25 6.67 -8.57
CA SER A 92 -11.18 5.22 -8.78
C SER A 92 -12.53 4.70 -9.27
N PRO A 93 -12.60 3.64 -10.10
CA PRO A 93 -13.88 3.09 -10.55
C PRO A 93 -14.78 2.70 -9.38
N TYR A 94 -16.10 2.77 -9.58
CA TYR A 94 -17.06 2.29 -8.59
C TYR A 94 -17.49 0.84 -8.83
N GLU A 95 -17.90 0.19 -7.75
CA GLU A 95 -18.48 -1.15 -7.77
C GLU A 95 -19.79 -1.21 -6.98
N VAL A 96 -20.73 -2.00 -7.51
CA VAL A 96 -21.96 -2.40 -6.84
C VAL A 96 -21.64 -3.60 -5.96
N LEU A 97 -21.90 -3.46 -4.66
CA LEU A 97 -21.71 -4.48 -3.65
C LEU A 97 -23.06 -5.11 -3.29
N ILE A 98 -23.17 -6.42 -3.48
CA ILE A 98 -24.36 -7.23 -3.18
C ILE A 98 -24.01 -8.20 -2.05
N LYS A 99 -24.98 -8.51 -1.19
CA LYS A 99 -24.76 -9.41 -0.05
C LYS A 99 -24.46 -10.82 -0.54
N VAL A 100 -23.42 -11.44 0.00
CA VAL A 100 -23.05 -12.83 -0.34
C VAL A 100 -24.04 -13.80 0.34
N GLU A 101 -24.63 -14.69 -0.46
CA GLU A 101 -25.58 -15.69 0.03
C GLU A 101 -24.98 -16.55 1.15
N ASN A 102 -25.80 -16.88 2.16
CA ASN A 102 -25.41 -17.62 3.36
C ASN A 102 -24.31 -16.98 4.24
N THR A 103 -23.95 -15.71 4.03
CA THR A 103 -23.02 -14.98 4.91
C THR A 103 -23.60 -13.64 5.40
N THR A 104 -22.81 -12.91 6.19
CA THR A 104 -23.07 -11.51 6.58
C THR A 104 -22.33 -10.48 5.72
N ASP A 105 -21.41 -10.94 4.87
CA ASP A 105 -20.42 -10.10 4.17
C ASP A 105 -20.92 -9.70 2.76
N TRP A 106 -20.21 -8.77 2.14
CA TRP A 106 -20.54 -8.18 0.85
C TRP A 106 -19.56 -8.63 -0.25
N GLY A 107 -20.10 -8.99 -1.40
CA GLY A 107 -19.35 -9.39 -2.59
C GLY A 107 -19.36 -8.27 -3.62
N ARG A 108 -18.23 -8.11 -4.31
CA ARG A 108 -18.10 -7.21 -5.47
C ARG A 108 -18.88 -7.85 -6.62
N ALA A 109 -20.04 -7.28 -6.97
CA ALA A 109 -20.95 -7.88 -7.94
C ALA A 109 -20.75 -7.33 -9.35
N TRP A 110 -20.68 -5.99 -9.47
CA TRP A 110 -20.58 -5.31 -10.76
C TRP A 110 -19.61 -4.14 -10.66
N ARG A 111 -18.75 -3.97 -11.68
CA ARG A 111 -18.01 -2.73 -11.97
C ARG A 111 -18.85 -1.86 -12.90
N VAL A 112 -18.71 -0.56 -12.78
CA VAL A 112 -19.23 0.41 -13.76
C VAL A 112 -18.11 0.95 -14.64
N ASP A 113 -18.46 1.40 -15.85
CA ASP A 113 -17.52 2.03 -16.79
C ASP A 113 -17.30 3.53 -16.52
N ASN A 114 -18.31 4.22 -16.00
CA ASN A 114 -18.27 5.63 -15.63
C ASN A 114 -18.92 5.85 -14.24
N ASN A 115 -18.30 6.72 -13.43
CA ASN A 115 -18.82 7.11 -12.11
C ASN A 115 -19.81 8.29 -12.19
N GLU A 116 -19.92 8.99 -13.33
CA GLU A 116 -20.56 10.30 -13.49
C GLU A 116 -22.01 10.38 -12.98
N LEU A 117 -22.92 9.57 -13.52
CA LEU A 117 -24.32 9.53 -13.09
C LEU A 117 -24.46 9.14 -11.61
N ILE A 118 -23.57 8.28 -11.12
CA ILE A 118 -23.56 7.84 -9.72
C ILE A 118 -23.07 8.96 -8.80
N LEU A 119 -22.10 9.77 -9.25
CA LEU A 119 -21.58 10.95 -8.57
C LEU A 119 -22.61 12.10 -8.55
N GLU A 120 -23.40 12.26 -9.62
CA GLU A 120 -24.52 13.19 -9.65
C GLU A 120 -25.62 12.77 -8.65
N HIS A 121 -26.11 11.54 -8.76
CA HIS A 121 -27.16 11.00 -7.89
C HIS A 121 -26.74 11.01 -6.40
N SER A 122 -25.54 10.52 -6.07
CA SER A 122 -25.03 10.55 -4.68
C SER A 122 -24.82 11.97 -4.13
N ARG A 123 -24.49 12.97 -4.96
CA ARG A 123 -24.46 14.39 -4.54
C ARG A 123 -25.86 15.00 -4.37
N ALA A 124 -26.85 14.49 -5.09
CA ALA A 124 -28.25 14.86 -4.91
C ALA A 124 -28.87 14.29 -3.62
N LEU A 125 -28.28 13.24 -3.01
CA LEU A 125 -28.72 12.69 -1.71
C LEU A 125 -27.80 13.04 -0.52
N GLY A 126 -26.53 13.30 -0.80
CA GLY A 126 -25.43 13.14 0.16
C GLY A 126 -25.12 14.29 1.12
N SER A 127 -24.42 13.94 2.20
CA SER A 127 -23.80 14.88 3.14
C SER A 127 -22.35 15.12 2.73
N CYS A 128 -22.13 16.06 1.81
CA CYS A 128 -20.81 16.38 1.30
C CYS A 128 -20.65 17.88 0.97
N THR A 129 -19.42 18.30 0.71
CA THR A 129 -19.03 19.67 0.35
C THR A 129 -19.54 20.05 -1.04
N THR A 130 -19.69 19.07 -1.93
CA THR A 130 -20.19 19.23 -3.30
C THR A 130 -21.69 18.88 -3.47
N CYS A 131 -22.45 18.79 -2.37
CA CYS A 131 -23.83 18.29 -2.35
C CYS A 131 -24.88 19.41 -2.29
N SER A 132 -26.05 19.16 -2.88
CA SER A 132 -27.07 20.19 -3.14
C SER A 132 -28.22 20.27 -2.11
N LYS A 133 -28.32 19.31 -1.16
CA LYS A 133 -29.42 19.25 -0.17
C LYS A 133 -29.06 19.91 1.17
N THR A 134 -30.07 20.50 1.82
CA THR A 134 -29.98 21.12 3.16
C THR A 134 -30.19 20.10 4.29
N PRO A 135 -29.67 20.35 5.52
CA PRO A 135 -29.29 19.30 6.49
C PRO A 135 -30.35 18.32 7.03
N ALA A 136 -31.63 18.47 6.72
CA ALA A 136 -32.72 17.68 7.32
C ALA A 136 -32.81 16.24 6.76
N ASN A 137 -32.72 16.07 5.44
CA ASN A 137 -32.94 14.80 4.74
C ASN A 137 -31.69 14.39 3.95
N VAL A 138 -30.56 14.20 4.66
CA VAL A 138 -29.23 14.11 4.03
C VAL A 138 -28.50 12.81 4.42
N LEU A 139 -28.13 12.03 3.40
CA LEU A 139 -27.49 10.73 3.55
C LEU A 139 -26.01 10.88 3.93
N LYS A 140 -25.62 10.34 5.09
CA LYS A 140 -24.24 10.49 5.63
C LYS A 140 -23.30 9.36 5.26
N SER A 141 -23.80 8.11 5.26
CA SER A 141 -23.07 6.91 4.88
C SER A 141 -24.01 5.85 4.34
N GLY A 142 -23.48 4.81 3.73
CA GLY A 142 -24.30 3.70 3.26
C GLY A 142 -25.09 4.01 1.99
N TYR A 143 -24.45 4.68 1.02
CA TYR A 143 -25.07 4.97 -0.26
C TYR A 143 -25.38 3.69 -1.04
N ARG A 144 -26.65 3.54 -1.40
CA ARG A 144 -27.20 2.55 -2.30
C ARG A 144 -27.86 3.26 -3.47
N ALA A 145 -27.94 2.58 -4.61
CA ALA A 145 -28.71 3.03 -5.75
C ALA A 145 -29.26 1.81 -6.51
N THR A 146 -30.35 2.04 -7.23
CA THR A 146 -30.73 1.25 -8.40
C THR A 146 -29.86 1.72 -9.57
N ILE A 147 -29.34 0.79 -10.36
CA ILE A 147 -28.54 1.08 -11.56
C ILE A 147 -29.09 0.25 -12.72
N GLN A 148 -29.39 0.91 -13.83
CA GLN A 148 -29.67 0.22 -15.10
C GLN A 148 -28.47 0.37 -16.03
N GLY A 149 -28.24 -0.63 -16.89
CA GLY A 149 -27.15 -0.57 -17.86
C GLY A 149 -26.97 -1.82 -18.71
N THR A 150 -26.12 -1.72 -19.74
CA THR A 150 -25.80 -2.85 -20.63
C THR A 150 -24.51 -3.55 -20.19
N VAL A 151 -24.52 -4.87 -20.06
CA VAL A 151 -23.34 -5.67 -19.73
C VAL A 151 -22.34 -5.64 -20.88
N LYS A 152 -21.10 -5.19 -20.61
CA LYS A 152 -20.00 -5.12 -21.58
C LYS A 152 -19.00 -6.26 -21.45
N ASN A 153 -18.88 -6.87 -20.27
CA ASN A 153 -17.95 -7.97 -20.00
C ASN A 153 -18.42 -8.76 -18.77
N LEU A 154 -18.35 -10.09 -18.79
CA LEU A 154 -18.82 -10.95 -17.68
C LEU A 154 -17.83 -11.08 -16.52
N GLY A 155 -16.62 -10.50 -16.61
CA GLY A 155 -15.57 -10.67 -15.60
C GLY A 155 -14.88 -12.04 -15.68
N SER A 156 -13.92 -12.25 -14.78
CA SER A 156 -13.22 -13.53 -14.59
C SER A 156 -12.35 -13.49 -13.32
N GLY A 157 -12.32 -14.61 -12.58
CA GLY A 157 -11.49 -14.74 -11.37
C GLY A 157 -11.78 -13.63 -10.35
N ASP A 158 -10.75 -12.89 -9.94
CA ASP A 158 -10.86 -11.76 -8.99
C ASP A 158 -11.40 -10.44 -9.61
N THR A 159 -12.00 -10.51 -10.81
CA THR A 159 -12.55 -9.35 -11.54
C THR A 159 -14.06 -9.51 -11.80
N PRO A 160 -14.94 -8.67 -11.21
CA PRO A 160 -16.38 -8.71 -11.44
C PRO A 160 -16.75 -8.33 -12.88
N ALA A 161 -17.99 -8.65 -13.29
CA ALA A 161 -18.57 -8.16 -14.54
C ALA A 161 -18.59 -6.63 -14.64
N LEU A 162 -18.63 -6.10 -15.87
CA LEU A 162 -18.64 -4.67 -16.18
C LEU A 162 -19.97 -4.31 -16.85
N ILE A 163 -20.73 -3.40 -16.25
CA ILE A 163 -21.91 -2.76 -16.85
C ILE A 163 -21.56 -1.35 -17.33
N SER A 164 -22.27 -0.93 -18.38
CA SER A 164 -22.24 0.43 -18.90
C SER A 164 -23.51 1.15 -18.47
N VAL A 165 -23.36 2.18 -17.65
CA VAL A 165 -24.48 2.77 -16.88
C VAL A 165 -25.33 3.66 -17.78
N SER A 166 -26.64 3.39 -17.84
CA SER A 166 -27.63 4.23 -18.54
C SER A 166 -28.39 5.17 -17.60
N SER A 167 -28.63 4.73 -16.36
CA SER A 167 -29.45 5.42 -15.37
C SER A 167 -29.05 4.99 -13.95
N VAL A 168 -29.27 5.89 -12.98
CA VAL A 168 -28.98 5.70 -11.56
C VAL A 168 -30.09 6.37 -10.76
N ASP A 169 -30.77 5.60 -9.92
CA ASP A 169 -32.03 5.97 -9.27
C ASP A 169 -32.02 5.56 -7.79
N ASP A 170 -32.99 6.04 -7.01
CA ASP A 170 -33.13 5.68 -5.59
C ASP A 170 -33.35 4.15 -5.43
N TYR A 171 -32.82 3.59 -4.34
CA TYR A 171 -32.82 2.13 -4.14
C TYR A 171 -34.19 1.61 -3.66
N GLU A 172 -35.03 2.49 -3.10
CA GLU A 172 -36.42 2.22 -2.78
C GLU A 172 -37.29 1.95 -4.03
N ASP A 173 -36.98 2.57 -5.17
CA ASP A 173 -37.77 2.45 -6.41
C ASP A 173 -37.42 1.23 -7.27
N PHE A 174 -36.53 0.34 -6.81
CA PHE A 174 -36.07 -0.84 -7.54
C PHE A 174 -37.21 -1.69 -8.14
N ASP A 175 -38.24 -2.01 -7.35
CA ASP A 175 -39.36 -2.85 -7.83
C ASP A 175 -40.17 -2.15 -8.94
N THR A 176 -40.27 -0.82 -8.89
CA THR A 176 -40.97 0.02 -9.87
C THR A 176 -40.16 0.21 -11.16
N ILE A 177 -38.83 0.33 -11.05
CA ILE A 177 -37.92 0.65 -12.16
C ILE A 177 -37.41 -0.62 -12.87
N CYS A 178 -37.28 -1.73 -12.15
CA CYS A 178 -36.75 -2.99 -12.67
C CYS A 178 -37.82 -4.06 -12.95
N ASP A 179 -39.12 -3.77 -12.82
CA ASP A 179 -40.22 -4.75 -12.77
C ASP A 179 -39.97 -5.88 -11.73
N GLY A 180 -39.23 -5.59 -10.66
CA GLY A 180 -38.75 -6.58 -9.68
C GLY A 180 -37.77 -7.64 -10.26
N LYS A 181 -37.29 -7.51 -11.49
CA LYS A 181 -36.43 -8.49 -12.17
C LYS A 181 -35.07 -8.58 -11.49
N GLN A 182 -34.76 -9.76 -10.96
CA GLN A 182 -33.43 -10.09 -10.47
C GLN A 182 -32.60 -10.76 -11.56
N PHE A 183 -31.30 -10.47 -11.59
CA PHE A 183 -30.33 -11.02 -12.53
C PHE A 183 -29.30 -11.85 -11.77
N GLU A 184 -28.72 -12.86 -12.43
CA GLU A 184 -27.56 -13.56 -11.91
C GLU A 184 -26.35 -12.62 -11.81
N VAL A 185 -25.46 -12.87 -10.85
CA VAL A 185 -24.23 -12.08 -10.66
C VAL A 185 -23.02 -12.90 -11.15
N PRO A 186 -22.64 -12.78 -12.43
CA PRO A 186 -21.48 -13.47 -12.98
C PRO A 186 -20.18 -13.02 -12.29
N ASN A 187 -19.38 -13.98 -11.86
CA ASN A 187 -18.06 -13.78 -11.24
C ASN A 187 -18.08 -12.81 -10.03
N MET A 188 -19.04 -12.97 -9.10
CA MET A 188 -19.04 -12.20 -7.85
C MET A 188 -17.73 -12.43 -7.07
N VAL A 189 -16.97 -11.36 -6.82
CA VAL A 189 -15.70 -11.43 -6.11
C VAL A 189 -15.91 -11.17 -4.63
N VAL A 190 -15.99 -12.25 -3.86
CA VAL A 190 -16.09 -12.23 -2.40
C VAL A 190 -14.73 -11.93 -1.75
N ALA A 191 -14.75 -11.48 -0.50
CA ALA A 191 -13.58 -11.01 0.24
C ALA A 191 -12.61 -12.15 0.67
N ASN A 192 -11.92 -12.77 -0.28
CA ASN A 192 -10.75 -13.60 0.01
C ASN A 192 -9.72 -12.75 0.78
N ALA A 193 -9.47 -13.11 2.05
CA ALA A 193 -8.68 -12.30 3.00
C ALA A 193 -7.24 -11.98 2.55
N GLY A 194 -6.74 -12.67 1.52
CA GLY A 194 -5.45 -12.39 0.90
C GLY A 194 -5.40 -11.10 0.07
N ALA A 195 -6.47 -10.69 -0.62
CA ALA A 195 -6.39 -9.61 -1.63
C ALA A 195 -6.03 -8.24 -1.03
N ALA A 196 -6.81 -7.78 -0.04
CA ALA A 196 -6.48 -6.58 0.73
C ALA A 196 -5.17 -6.75 1.53
N GLY A 197 -4.86 -7.97 1.95
CA GLY A 197 -3.56 -8.32 2.55
C GLY A 197 -2.39 -8.02 1.60
N THR A 198 -2.51 -8.35 0.31
CA THR A 198 -1.48 -8.11 -0.70
C THR A 198 -1.14 -6.62 -0.84
N MET A 199 -2.14 -5.75 -1.00
CA MET A 199 -1.87 -4.30 -1.12
C MET A 199 -1.29 -3.70 0.17
N GLN A 200 -1.79 -4.10 1.35
CA GLN A 200 -1.19 -3.65 2.61
C GLN A 200 0.25 -4.17 2.77
N ASN A 201 0.52 -5.43 2.42
CA ASN A 201 1.86 -6.01 2.43
C ASN A 201 2.82 -5.27 1.48
N LEU A 202 2.36 -4.81 0.31
CA LEU A 202 3.17 -4.02 -0.61
C LEU A 202 3.51 -2.64 -0.02
N PHE A 203 2.58 -1.94 0.64
CA PHE A 203 2.87 -0.70 1.36
C PHE A 203 3.91 -0.91 2.48
N LEU A 204 3.73 -1.96 3.30
CA LEU A 204 4.65 -2.31 4.38
C LEU A 204 6.05 -2.70 3.85
N LEU A 205 6.12 -3.47 2.76
CA LEU A 205 7.37 -3.90 2.13
C LEU A 205 8.11 -2.70 1.51
N HIS A 206 7.43 -1.83 0.76
CA HIS A 206 7.99 -0.58 0.25
C HIS A 206 8.57 0.27 1.39
N GLY A 207 7.77 0.54 2.42
CA GLY A 207 8.19 1.36 3.56
C GLY A 207 9.41 0.77 4.28
N SER A 208 9.42 -0.57 4.49
CA SER A 208 10.52 -1.27 5.14
C SER A 208 11.82 -1.16 4.34
N LEU A 209 11.76 -1.41 3.03
CA LEU A 209 12.91 -1.32 2.13
C LEU A 209 13.45 0.12 2.07
N MET A 210 12.58 1.13 2.00
CA MET A 210 12.99 2.54 2.04
C MET A 210 13.63 2.93 3.37
N LEU A 211 13.09 2.48 4.50
CA LEU A 211 13.67 2.76 5.82
C LEU A 211 15.04 2.07 6.01
N ILE A 212 15.21 0.83 5.54
CA ILE A 212 16.49 0.11 5.59
C ILE A 212 17.52 0.77 4.66
N GLY A 213 17.17 1.03 3.40
CA GLY A 213 18.07 1.63 2.42
C GLY A 213 18.43 3.07 2.76
N TRP A 214 17.44 3.97 2.73
CA TRP A 214 17.63 5.41 2.90
C TRP A 214 17.67 5.90 4.34
N GLY A 215 17.00 5.22 5.28
CA GLY A 215 17.01 5.60 6.69
C GLY A 215 18.22 5.10 7.47
N ILE A 216 18.82 3.97 7.07
CA ILE A 216 19.88 3.30 7.83
C ILE A 216 21.17 3.14 7.02
N LEU A 217 21.14 2.39 5.90
CA LEU A 217 22.36 1.98 5.19
C LEU A 217 23.08 3.16 4.51
N LEU A 218 22.38 3.90 3.64
CA LEU A 218 22.96 4.99 2.86
C LEU A 218 23.52 6.13 3.75
N PRO A 219 22.84 6.57 4.83
CA PRO A 219 23.40 7.53 5.79
C PRO A 219 24.61 6.96 6.55
N SER A 220 24.55 5.71 7.02
CA SER A 220 25.66 5.08 7.75
C SER A 220 26.94 5.02 6.90
N GLY A 221 26.81 4.62 5.63
CA GLY A 221 27.91 4.63 4.67
C GLY A 221 28.49 6.02 4.39
N ALA A 222 27.69 7.09 4.51
CA ALA A 222 28.15 8.47 4.34
C ALA A 222 28.84 9.02 5.61
N ILE A 223 28.35 8.64 6.80
CA ILE A 223 28.90 9.01 8.10
C ILE A 223 30.30 8.39 8.29
N VAL A 224 30.45 7.10 8.02
CA VAL A 224 31.76 6.42 8.05
C VAL A 224 32.73 7.07 7.06
N ALA A 225 32.27 7.44 5.85
CA ALA A 225 33.09 8.13 4.85
C ALA A 225 33.50 9.57 5.24
N LYS A 226 32.72 10.23 6.10
CA LYS A 226 33.01 11.58 6.61
C LYS A 226 34.01 11.55 7.76
N PHE A 227 33.77 10.74 8.78
CA PHE A 227 34.47 10.83 10.06
C PHE A 227 35.60 9.81 10.23
N SER A 228 35.46 8.58 9.72
CA SER A 228 36.44 7.48 9.94
C SER A 228 37.69 7.57 9.05
N LYS A 229 38.02 8.75 8.51
CA LYS A 229 39.15 8.96 7.58
C LYS A 229 40.53 8.79 8.21
N HIS A 230 40.62 8.97 9.52
CA HIS A 230 41.83 8.75 10.31
C HIS A 230 42.19 7.25 10.43
N ARG A 231 41.25 6.34 10.13
CA ARG A 231 41.49 4.89 10.24
C ARG A 231 42.30 4.39 9.05
N GLU A 232 43.28 3.55 9.35
CA GLU A 232 44.23 2.96 8.39
C GLU A 232 43.58 2.15 7.26
N ASN A 233 44.42 1.68 6.33
CA ASN A 233 44.04 0.72 5.30
C ASN A 233 42.86 1.17 4.41
N SER A 234 42.62 2.48 4.30
CA SER A 234 41.47 3.10 3.63
C SER A 234 40.12 2.56 4.09
N PHE A 235 39.97 2.27 5.40
CA PHE A 235 38.75 1.71 6.00
C PHE A 235 37.47 2.43 5.56
N TRP A 236 37.45 3.76 5.65
CA TRP A 236 36.30 4.59 5.29
C TRP A 236 35.82 4.36 3.85
N TYR A 237 36.75 4.19 2.90
CA TYR A 237 36.49 4.03 1.48
C TYR A 237 36.00 2.61 1.15
N LYS A 238 36.57 1.60 1.83
CA LYS A 238 36.13 0.20 1.75
C LYS A 238 34.68 0.05 2.23
N VAL A 239 34.36 0.55 3.42
CA VAL A 239 32.99 0.49 3.97
C VAL A 239 32.01 1.25 3.08
N HIS A 240 32.35 2.47 2.65
CA HIS A 240 31.49 3.27 1.77
C HIS A 240 31.17 2.54 0.45
N ARG A 241 32.18 1.94 -0.20
CA ARG A 241 32.00 1.22 -1.47
C ARG A 241 31.20 -0.09 -1.36
N VAL A 242 31.06 -0.67 -0.16
CA VAL A 242 30.22 -1.85 0.07
C VAL A 242 28.81 -1.45 0.51
N VAL A 243 28.69 -0.53 1.46
CA VAL A 243 27.40 -0.16 2.06
C VAL A 243 26.54 0.66 1.09
N GLN A 244 27.12 1.58 0.30
CA GLN A 244 26.32 2.44 -0.58
C GLN A 244 25.60 1.66 -1.69
N PRO A 245 26.24 0.74 -2.46
CA PRO A 245 25.52 -0.07 -3.45
C PRO A 245 24.45 -0.97 -2.82
N ILE A 246 24.70 -1.58 -1.66
CA ILE A 246 23.72 -2.44 -0.97
C ILE A 246 22.50 -1.62 -0.55
N GLY A 247 22.69 -0.47 0.11
CA GLY A 247 21.59 0.41 0.52
C GLY A 247 20.78 0.95 -0.67
N LEU A 248 21.45 1.23 -1.79
CA LEU A 248 20.80 1.71 -3.01
C LEU A 248 20.01 0.60 -3.71
N LEU A 249 20.52 -0.64 -3.77
CA LEU A 249 19.78 -1.79 -4.31
C LEU A 249 18.51 -2.08 -3.51
N VAL A 250 18.59 -2.05 -2.17
CA VAL A 250 17.40 -2.19 -1.30
C VAL A 250 16.38 -1.08 -1.58
N ALA A 251 16.83 0.17 -1.71
CA ALA A 251 15.96 1.31 -2.05
C ALA A 251 15.35 1.20 -3.45
N ILE A 252 16.09 0.70 -4.45
CA ILE A 252 15.60 0.48 -5.82
C ILE A 252 14.46 -0.55 -5.83
N ILE A 253 14.57 -1.67 -5.08
CA ILE A 253 13.48 -2.66 -4.98
C ILE A 253 12.23 -1.99 -4.36
N GLY A 254 12.40 -1.22 -3.29
CA GLY A 254 11.32 -0.44 -2.70
C GLY A 254 10.68 0.55 -3.68
N TRP A 255 11.49 1.23 -4.50
CA TRP A 255 11.03 2.21 -5.49
C TRP A 255 10.23 1.56 -6.63
N ILE A 256 10.70 0.42 -7.15
CA ILE A 256 10.01 -0.36 -8.18
C ILE A 256 8.62 -0.79 -7.68
N ILE A 257 8.50 -1.25 -6.44
CA ILE A 257 7.20 -1.58 -5.83
C ILE A 257 6.24 -0.38 -5.87
N ALA A 258 6.71 0.83 -5.51
CA ALA A 258 5.86 2.01 -5.52
C ALA A 258 5.45 2.45 -6.94
N LEU A 259 6.38 2.40 -7.90
CA LEU A 259 6.12 2.74 -9.31
C LEU A 259 5.10 1.79 -9.95
N MET A 260 5.19 0.49 -9.66
CA MET A 260 4.29 -0.52 -10.23
C MET A 260 2.88 -0.50 -9.61
N ASN A 261 2.76 -0.21 -8.31
CA ASN A 261 1.52 -0.49 -7.57
C ASN A 261 0.75 0.75 -7.07
N PHE A 262 1.41 1.87 -6.71
CA PHE A 262 0.75 2.91 -5.91
C PHE A 262 0.20 4.10 -6.70
N ARG A 263 0.58 4.27 -7.97
CA ARG A 263 0.12 5.36 -8.89
C ARG A 263 0.17 6.78 -8.31
N ALA A 264 0.97 7.03 -7.27
CA ALA A 264 0.88 8.23 -6.43
C ALA A 264 1.17 9.56 -7.16
N LEU A 265 1.84 9.52 -8.31
CA LEU A 265 2.04 10.68 -9.18
C LEU A 265 0.74 11.20 -9.83
N ASN A 266 -0.30 10.37 -9.91
CA ASN A 266 -1.61 10.77 -10.44
C ASN A 266 -2.38 11.69 -9.45
N ALA A 267 -2.03 11.65 -8.16
CA ALA A 267 -2.67 12.44 -7.10
C ALA A 267 -2.24 13.93 -7.09
N LYS A 268 -1.83 14.49 -8.24
CA LYS A 268 -1.30 15.87 -8.38
C LYS A 268 -2.27 16.99 -7.97
N ASN A 269 -3.56 16.70 -7.89
CA ASN A 269 -4.62 17.63 -7.50
C ASN A 269 -5.13 17.38 -6.06
N ASP A 270 -4.59 16.38 -5.35
CA ASP A 270 -4.95 16.04 -3.97
C ASP A 270 -4.16 16.93 -2.98
N PRO A 271 -4.81 17.62 -2.02
CA PRO A 271 -4.11 18.38 -0.99
C PRO A 271 -3.29 17.51 0.00
N GLY A 272 -3.46 16.18 -0.02
CA GLY A 272 -2.75 15.23 0.84
C GLY A 272 -1.29 14.99 0.46
N LEU A 273 -0.51 14.50 1.43
CA LEU A 273 0.96 14.35 1.33
C LEU A 273 1.48 13.33 0.29
N SER A 274 0.63 12.57 -0.40
CA SER A 274 1.11 11.49 -1.30
C SER A 274 1.78 11.99 -2.57
N TYR A 275 1.30 13.06 -3.18
CA TYR A 275 1.99 13.65 -4.34
C TYR A 275 3.31 14.32 -3.94
N PRO A 276 3.39 15.14 -2.86
CA PRO A 276 4.66 15.59 -2.28
C PRO A 276 5.63 14.43 -1.96
N HIS A 277 5.18 13.37 -1.28
CA HIS A 277 5.98 12.20 -0.98
C HIS A 277 6.52 11.52 -2.24
N ALA A 278 5.67 11.29 -3.24
CA ALA A 278 6.07 10.68 -4.50
C ALA A 278 7.12 11.55 -5.23
N MET A 279 6.91 12.87 -5.32
CA MET A 279 7.84 13.77 -6.00
C MET A 279 9.19 13.88 -5.27
N CYS A 280 9.21 14.03 -3.94
CA CYS A 280 10.45 14.02 -3.16
C CYS A 280 11.17 12.67 -3.25
N GLY A 281 10.43 11.55 -3.27
CA GLY A 281 10.98 10.21 -3.48
C GLY A 281 11.59 10.03 -4.87
N MET A 282 10.93 10.49 -5.93
CA MET A 282 11.46 10.47 -7.31
C MET A 282 12.79 11.24 -7.40
N VAL A 283 12.86 12.46 -6.88
CA VAL A 283 14.09 13.27 -6.88
C VAL A 283 15.19 12.62 -6.04
N THR A 284 14.86 12.08 -4.86
CA THR A 284 15.79 11.33 -4.01
C THR A 284 16.39 10.12 -4.73
N MET A 285 15.57 9.31 -5.39
CA MET A 285 16.01 8.12 -6.12
C MET A 285 16.84 8.47 -7.35
N VAL A 286 16.47 9.50 -8.12
CA VAL A 286 17.25 9.97 -9.27
C VAL A 286 18.65 10.44 -8.84
N ILE A 287 18.75 11.25 -7.78
CA ILE A 287 20.06 11.66 -7.24
C ILE A 287 20.83 10.42 -6.76
N GLY A 288 20.20 9.52 -6.01
CA GLY A 288 20.81 8.28 -5.50
C GLY A 288 21.39 7.37 -6.59
N ILE A 289 20.68 7.21 -7.72
CA ILE A 289 21.11 6.41 -8.87
C ILE A 289 22.24 7.10 -9.65
N ILE A 290 22.28 8.43 -9.69
CA ILE A 290 23.36 9.19 -10.32
C ILE A 290 24.66 9.11 -9.50
N GLN A 291 24.61 8.94 -8.16
CA GLN A 291 25.81 8.89 -7.32
C GLN A 291 26.84 7.81 -7.71
N PRO A 292 26.50 6.52 -7.92
CA PRO A 292 27.48 5.52 -8.35
C PRO A 292 28.03 5.82 -9.76
N VAL A 293 27.20 6.33 -10.68
CA VAL A 293 27.65 6.72 -12.04
C VAL A 293 28.68 7.85 -11.97
N ASN A 294 28.39 8.90 -11.20
CA ASN A 294 29.32 9.98 -10.89
C ASN A 294 30.59 9.47 -10.18
N ALA A 295 30.49 8.43 -9.34
CA ALA A 295 31.63 7.83 -8.66
C ALA A 295 32.55 6.99 -9.57
N LEU A 296 32.06 6.51 -10.72
CA LEU A 296 32.91 5.93 -11.77
C LEU A 296 33.74 7.00 -12.49
N LEU A 297 33.21 8.23 -12.61
CA LEU A 297 33.89 9.39 -13.20
C LEU A 297 34.85 10.10 -12.24
N ARG A 298 35.13 9.51 -11.07
CA ARG A 298 36.01 10.08 -10.04
C ARG A 298 37.43 10.27 -10.58
N PRO A 299 37.97 11.50 -10.67
CA PRO A 299 39.35 11.72 -11.07
C PRO A 299 40.33 11.06 -10.09
N HIS A 300 41.46 10.58 -10.58
CA HIS A 300 42.52 10.03 -9.73
C HIS A 300 43.15 11.11 -8.84
N LYS A 301 43.76 10.69 -7.73
CA LYS A 301 44.71 11.51 -6.96
C LYS A 301 46.11 11.02 -7.31
N VAL A 302 47.00 11.96 -7.62
CA VAL A 302 48.46 11.74 -7.61
C VAL A 302 48.94 12.17 -6.22
N ASP A 303 49.66 11.32 -5.50
CA ASP A 303 49.95 11.59 -4.08
C ASP A 303 51.08 12.61 -3.86
N SER A 304 51.92 12.84 -4.87
CA SER A 304 52.99 13.85 -4.91
C SER A 304 52.57 15.23 -5.43
N GLU A 305 51.31 15.42 -5.82
CA GLU A 305 50.83 16.65 -6.48
C GLU A 305 49.62 17.29 -5.76
N PRO A 306 49.42 18.61 -5.87
CA PRO A 306 48.22 19.27 -5.39
C PRO A 306 46.97 18.74 -6.10
N THR A 307 45.83 18.67 -5.40
CA THR A 307 44.58 18.15 -5.98
C THR A 307 44.08 19.04 -7.11
N THR A 308 43.89 18.47 -8.30
CA THR A 308 43.40 19.20 -9.47
C THR A 308 42.02 19.83 -9.24
N THR A 309 41.74 20.94 -9.93
CA THR A 309 40.45 21.65 -9.87
C THR A 309 39.27 20.74 -10.23
N LEU A 310 39.43 19.87 -11.22
CA LEU A 310 38.45 18.84 -11.59
C LEU A 310 38.18 17.85 -10.43
N ARG A 311 39.22 17.41 -9.73
CA ARG A 311 39.09 16.54 -8.54
C ARG A 311 38.35 17.25 -7.41
N MET A 312 38.63 18.54 -7.19
CA MET A 312 37.95 19.36 -6.18
C MET A 312 36.47 19.60 -6.51
N ALA A 313 36.16 19.94 -7.77
CA ALA A 313 34.78 20.13 -8.25
C ALA A 313 33.97 18.83 -8.14
N TRP A 314 34.54 17.69 -8.55
CA TRP A 314 33.94 16.37 -8.34
C TRP A 314 33.68 16.09 -6.86
N GLU A 315 34.62 16.42 -5.96
CA GLU A 315 34.42 16.23 -4.52
C GLU A 315 33.32 17.11 -3.93
N LEU A 316 33.16 18.35 -4.40
CA LEU A 316 32.07 19.23 -3.98
C LEU A 316 30.73 18.67 -4.46
N LEU A 317 30.62 18.30 -5.73
CA LEU A 317 29.38 17.82 -6.35
C LEU A 317 28.95 16.46 -5.77
N HIS A 318 29.84 15.47 -5.69
CA HIS A 318 29.53 14.14 -5.16
C HIS A 318 29.09 14.20 -3.68
N LYS A 319 29.86 14.89 -2.82
CA LYS A 319 29.51 15.04 -1.40
C LYS A 319 28.24 15.87 -1.23
N GLY A 320 28.12 17.00 -1.93
CA GLY A 320 27.00 17.93 -1.81
C GLY A 320 25.67 17.27 -2.17
N LEU A 321 25.59 16.67 -3.36
CA LEU A 321 24.42 15.89 -3.78
C LEU A 321 24.14 14.70 -2.85
N GLY A 322 25.17 14.11 -2.24
CA GLY A 322 25.01 13.00 -1.29
C GLY A 322 24.32 13.44 0.01
N TRP A 323 24.73 14.56 0.59
CA TRP A 323 24.08 15.13 1.78
C TRP A 323 22.68 15.66 1.47
N ILE A 324 22.47 16.29 0.31
CA ILE A 324 21.14 16.73 -0.14
C ILE A 324 20.19 15.53 -0.27
N ALA A 325 20.63 14.42 -0.88
CA ALA A 325 19.82 13.21 -1.01
C ALA A 325 19.44 12.62 0.35
N ILE A 326 20.38 12.55 1.31
CA ILE A 326 20.10 12.04 2.67
C ILE A 326 19.07 12.92 3.40
N ILE A 327 19.16 14.24 3.28
CA ILE A 327 18.20 15.17 3.90
C ILE A 327 16.82 15.03 3.25
N LEU A 328 16.76 15.00 1.92
CA LEU A 328 15.50 14.84 1.18
C LEU A 328 14.85 13.47 1.46
N ALA A 329 15.66 12.42 1.61
CA ALA A 329 15.20 11.09 1.97
C ALA A 329 14.56 11.04 3.36
N ALA A 330 15.14 11.70 4.37
CA ALA A 330 14.56 11.77 5.71
C ALA A 330 13.16 12.42 5.70
N VAL A 331 13.01 13.55 5.00
CA VAL A 331 11.72 14.23 4.84
C VAL A 331 10.73 13.35 4.04
N THR A 332 11.21 12.65 3.01
CA THR A 332 10.40 11.71 2.21
C THR A 332 9.89 10.53 3.05
N ILE A 333 10.74 9.91 3.86
CA ILE A 333 10.38 8.80 4.75
C ILE A 333 9.37 9.26 5.78
N TRP A 334 9.58 10.43 6.43
CA TRP A 334 8.62 11.00 7.37
C TRP A 334 7.22 11.12 6.76
N MET A 335 7.09 11.74 5.57
CA MET A 335 5.81 11.80 4.86
C MET A 335 5.26 10.38 4.58
N GLY A 336 6.10 9.45 4.14
CA GLY A 336 5.71 8.05 3.91
C GLY A 336 5.11 7.38 5.14
N THR A 337 5.64 7.62 6.35
CA THR A 337 5.09 7.05 7.59
C THR A 337 3.68 7.53 7.91
N THR A 338 3.28 8.71 7.44
CA THR A 338 1.91 9.27 7.61
C THR A 338 0.91 8.84 6.54
N LEU A 339 1.37 8.06 5.55
CA LEU A 339 0.59 7.66 4.37
C LEU A 339 0.22 6.18 4.34
N LEU A 340 0.70 5.36 5.29
CA LEU A 340 0.30 3.96 5.38
C LEU A 340 -1.21 3.85 5.67
N PRO A 341 -1.95 2.92 5.04
CA PRO A 341 -3.40 2.81 5.21
C PRO A 341 -3.90 2.67 6.65
N ILE A 342 -3.17 1.91 7.47
CA ILE A 342 -3.59 1.50 8.82
C ILE A 342 -2.89 2.33 9.89
N MET A 343 -3.68 2.96 10.78
CA MET A 343 -3.19 3.83 11.86
C MET A 343 -2.20 3.16 12.83
N LYS A 344 -2.33 1.84 13.05
CA LYS A 344 -1.37 1.05 13.84
C LYS A 344 0.00 1.04 13.16
N ASP A 345 0.01 0.80 11.86
CA ASP A 345 1.24 0.61 11.08
C ASP A 345 1.96 1.96 10.87
N GLN A 346 1.21 3.06 10.72
CA GLN A 346 1.76 4.43 10.80
C GLN A 346 2.57 4.64 12.09
N ARG A 347 2.00 4.32 13.26
CA ARG A 347 2.68 4.48 14.56
C ARG A 347 3.92 3.60 14.67
N VAL A 348 3.85 2.34 14.21
CA VAL A 348 5.00 1.44 14.16
C VAL A 348 6.11 2.02 13.29
N PHE A 349 5.79 2.50 12.09
CA PHE A 349 6.76 3.11 11.20
C PHE A 349 7.34 4.43 11.73
N GLN A 350 6.54 5.26 12.40
CA GLN A 350 7.01 6.48 13.07
C GLN A 350 8.00 6.16 14.20
N VAL A 351 7.72 5.12 15.00
CA VAL A 351 8.64 4.65 16.06
C VAL A 351 9.92 4.06 15.44
N CYS A 352 9.83 3.21 14.42
CA CYS A 352 10.99 2.66 13.72
C CYS A 352 11.83 3.75 13.03
N TYR A 353 11.20 4.79 12.47
CA TYR A 353 11.87 5.95 11.89
C TYR A 353 12.57 6.79 12.97
N ALA A 354 11.93 7.05 14.11
CA ALA A 354 12.56 7.75 15.23
C ALA A 354 13.77 6.97 15.78
N ILE A 355 13.66 5.63 15.90
CA ILE A 355 14.78 4.75 16.30
C ILE A 355 15.92 4.80 15.26
N ALA A 356 15.62 4.80 13.97
CA ALA A 356 16.63 4.93 12.91
C ALA A 356 17.36 6.29 13.00
N ILE A 357 16.63 7.40 13.17
CA ILE A 357 17.21 8.73 13.34
C ILE A 357 18.09 8.80 14.61
N LEU A 358 17.64 8.25 15.74
CA LEU A 358 18.44 8.18 16.97
C LEU A 358 19.70 7.31 16.80
N GLY A 359 19.61 6.18 16.08
CA GLY A 359 20.76 5.36 15.72
C GLY A 359 21.78 6.09 14.86
N ILE A 360 21.31 6.86 13.86
CA ILE A 360 22.15 7.70 13.00
C ILE A 360 22.81 8.84 13.79
N ILE A 361 22.09 9.51 14.69
CA ILE A 361 22.67 10.53 15.60
C ILE A 361 23.74 9.90 16.51
N SER A 362 23.47 8.72 17.05
CA SER A 362 24.42 7.97 17.91
C SER A 362 25.68 7.57 17.15
N LEU A 363 25.55 7.18 15.87
CA LEU A 363 26.66 6.84 14.99
C LEU A 363 27.53 8.08 14.67
N VAL A 364 26.92 9.25 14.46
CA VAL A 364 27.65 10.52 14.30
C VAL A 364 28.40 10.88 15.58
N ALA A 365 27.74 10.82 16.74
CA ALA A 365 28.34 11.13 18.04
C ALA A 365 29.52 10.20 18.36
N PHE A 366 29.37 8.89 18.10
CA PHE A 366 30.44 7.90 18.27
C PHE A 366 31.68 8.23 17.45
N PHE A 367 31.56 8.40 16.12
CA PHE A 367 32.72 8.66 15.28
C PHE A 367 33.32 10.06 15.47
N HIS A 368 32.52 11.05 15.91
CA HIS A 368 33.04 12.36 16.28
C HIS A 368 33.90 12.28 17.55
N ALA A 369 33.40 11.61 18.59
CA ALA A 369 34.13 11.40 19.84
C ALA A 369 35.40 10.54 19.66
N GLU A 370 35.36 9.53 18.77
CA GLU A 370 36.54 8.77 18.35
C GLU A 370 37.59 9.66 17.69
N GLY A 371 37.20 10.46 16.70
CA GLY A 371 38.10 11.38 16.00
C GLY A 371 38.75 12.41 16.94
N GLN A 372 37.99 12.96 17.90
CA GLN A 372 38.53 13.88 18.91
C GLN A 372 39.54 13.21 19.85
N LYS A 373 39.28 11.97 20.29
CA LYS A 373 40.22 11.21 21.14
C LYS A 373 41.55 10.95 20.44
N ILE A 374 41.50 10.57 19.16
CA ILE A 374 42.71 10.29 18.36
C ILE A 374 43.52 11.57 18.14
N ALA A 375 42.87 12.68 17.78
CA ALA A 375 43.55 13.98 17.61
C ALA A 375 44.22 14.46 18.91
N TYR A 376 43.55 14.30 20.06
CA TYR A 376 44.13 14.61 21.37
C TYR A 376 45.35 13.72 21.71
N GLN A 377 45.27 12.42 21.42
CA GLN A 377 46.38 11.48 21.63
C GLN A 377 47.58 11.76 20.71
N GLN A 378 47.36 12.32 19.52
CA GLN A 378 48.44 12.75 18.62
C GLN A 378 49.11 14.02 19.19
N ALA A 379 48.35 15.09 19.43
CA ALA A 379 48.88 16.34 19.98
C ALA A 379 49.64 16.14 21.33
N SER A 380 49.17 15.22 22.18
CA SER A 380 49.85 14.87 23.43
C SER A 380 51.18 14.15 23.21
N LYS A 381 51.34 13.34 22.16
CA LYS A 381 52.60 12.70 21.80
C LYS A 381 53.57 13.69 21.16
N ASP A 382 53.07 14.53 20.27
CA ASP A 382 53.87 15.53 19.57
C ASP A 382 54.48 16.50 20.60
N SER A 383 53.67 17.05 21.50
CA SER A 383 54.13 17.90 22.61
C SER A 383 55.08 17.21 23.60
N THR A 384 55.02 15.89 23.77
CA THR A 384 56.01 15.13 24.58
C THR A 384 57.31 14.93 23.80
N THR A 385 57.23 14.81 22.48
CA THR A 385 58.38 14.63 21.60
C THR A 385 59.21 15.91 21.50
N ASP A 386 58.54 17.06 21.33
CA ASP A 386 59.19 18.39 21.30
C ASP A 386 59.93 18.68 22.61
N GLN A 387 59.28 18.44 23.76
CA GLN A 387 59.91 18.61 25.08
C GLN A 387 61.17 17.75 25.26
N ASN A 388 61.17 16.51 24.79
CA ASN A 388 62.35 15.65 24.85
C ASN A 388 63.48 16.16 23.93
N GLN A 389 63.16 16.64 22.73
CA GLN A 389 64.15 17.17 21.79
C GLN A 389 64.79 18.48 22.28
N ASP A 390 64.02 19.35 22.95
CA ASP A 390 64.57 20.58 23.53
C ASP A 390 65.49 20.27 24.72
N VAL A 391 65.12 19.31 25.58
CA VAL A 391 65.99 18.83 26.68
C VAL A 391 67.28 18.19 26.16
N GLU A 392 67.23 17.41 25.07
CA GLU A 392 68.42 16.83 24.44
C GLU A 392 69.32 17.90 23.81
N ARG A 393 68.73 18.94 23.20
CA ARG A 393 69.48 20.09 22.65
C ARG A 393 70.19 20.89 23.73
N ASP A 394 69.54 21.15 24.86
CA ASP A 394 70.10 21.85 26.03
C ASP A 394 71.19 21.04 26.76
N ALA A 395 71.21 19.72 26.57
CA ALA A 395 72.24 18.82 27.11
C ALA A 395 73.50 18.75 26.24
N VAL A 396 73.38 18.94 24.92
CA VAL A 396 74.51 18.92 23.96
C VAL A 396 75.13 20.31 23.76
N GLY A 397 74.45 21.38 24.17
CA GLY A 397 74.93 22.77 24.10
C GLY A 397 75.86 23.23 25.24
N LYS A 398 76.49 22.32 25.99
CA LYS A 398 77.36 22.59 27.16
C LYS A 398 78.64 21.77 27.13
#